data_AF-A0A7S2R7L7-F1
#
_entry.id   AF-A0A7S2R7L7-F1
#
_cell.length_a   1.000
_cell.length_b   1.000
_cell.length_c   1.000
_cell.angle_alpha   90.00
_cell.angle_beta   90.00
_cell.angle_gamma   90.00
#
_symmetry.space_group_name_H-M   'P 1'
#
loop_
_entity.id
_entity.type
_entity.pdbx_description
1 polymer ?
#
loop_
_entity_poly.entity_id
_entity_poly.type
_entity_poly.pdbx_seq_one_letter_code
_entity_poly.pdbx_strand_id
1 'polypeptide(L)'
;MVVVSDAESVREFTKGAGQATPDRPVAFEKEDVFFLAKMMLDEIMEFTATVDGPAVCKEKLKSFVRDSKDIPQEEYDMEGDGAVRKVADQADALVDSYYYSLNAAAKKGINLSSVFNVVHQANMDKRDPVTNEFLKRADGKIIKPAGWQPPNIDKEILRQQTEGSFPSQLPTETHIPNSDAEMVREFTAGAGQPTPCQPVAFTREEVFFLAKMMLDEIMEFTATVAGPEESKSTLCQFIDKSKDIEQEVYEDNDAGQVKKIGDQADALVDSYYYSLNAAARQGINLSALFEIVHQANMNKRCPVTKKFLRRDDGKIIKPKGWMPPNIEGEIQRQMDETSFPSVQVLEKKFEHQCNLVREGQVLQAKN
;
A
#
# COMPACT_ATOMS: atom_id res chain seq x y z
N MET A 1 11.34 -10.77 18.39
CA MET A 1 11.86 -10.72 17.01
C MET A 1 11.27 -9.47 16.42
N VAL A 2 12.08 -8.48 16.03
CA VAL A 2 11.53 -7.29 15.38
C VAL A 2 11.10 -7.72 13.98
N VAL A 3 9.82 -7.54 13.66
CA VAL A 3 9.27 -7.80 12.33
C VAL A 3 9.76 -6.64 11.45
N VAL A 4 10.47 -6.96 10.38
CA VAL A 4 10.93 -5.97 9.40
C VAL A 4 9.71 -5.50 8.62
N SER A 5 9.49 -4.19 8.51
CA SER A 5 8.33 -3.67 7.79
C SER A 5 8.51 -3.77 6.26
N ASP A 6 7.42 -3.64 5.51
CA ASP A 6 7.46 -3.61 4.05
C ASP A 6 8.34 -2.44 3.55
N ALA A 7 8.25 -1.27 4.19
CA ALA A 7 9.10 -0.12 3.86
C ALA A 7 10.59 -0.39 4.14
N GLU A 8 10.93 -1.06 5.24
CA GLU A 8 12.31 -1.45 5.53
C GLU A 8 12.83 -2.48 4.53
N SER A 9 12.00 -3.47 4.19
CA SER A 9 12.31 -4.51 3.20
C SER A 9 12.61 -3.90 1.83
N VAL A 10 11.71 -3.05 1.32
CA VAL A 10 11.92 -2.38 0.03
C VAL A 10 13.06 -1.36 0.09
N ARG A 11 13.30 -0.70 1.24
CA ARG A 11 14.48 0.15 1.41
C ARG A 11 15.78 -0.65 1.29
N GLU A 12 15.85 -1.86 1.86
CA GLU A 12 16.99 -2.75 1.71
C GLU A 12 17.24 -3.10 0.24
N PHE A 13 16.19 -3.53 -0.47
CA PHE A 13 16.26 -3.81 -1.91
C PHE A 13 16.75 -2.59 -2.69
N THR A 14 16.17 -1.41 -2.42
CA THR A 14 16.47 -0.15 -3.11
C THR A 14 17.93 0.27 -2.91
N LYS A 15 18.41 0.19 -1.66
CA LYS A 15 19.81 0.48 -1.31
C LYS A 15 20.76 -0.54 -1.92
N GLY A 16 20.42 -1.83 -1.87
CA GLY A 16 21.21 -2.90 -2.49
C GLY A 16 21.30 -2.74 -4.01
N ALA A 17 20.21 -2.29 -4.65
CA ALA A 17 20.16 -1.91 -6.05
C ALA A 17 20.90 -0.58 -6.33
N GLY A 18 21.69 -0.06 -5.39
CA GLY A 18 22.56 1.11 -5.55
C GLY A 18 21.83 2.43 -5.77
N GLN A 19 20.56 2.52 -5.36
CA GLN A 19 19.81 3.77 -5.34
C GLN A 19 20.00 4.47 -4.00
N ALA A 20 19.93 5.81 -3.99
CA ALA A 20 19.95 6.58 -2.75
C ALA A 20 18.71 6.25 -1.91
N THR A 21 18.88 6.12 -0.60
CA THR A 21 17.79 5.96 0.37
C THR A 21 18.05 6.88 1.57
N PRO A 22 17.73 8.19 1.46
CA PRO A 22 17.94 9.16 2.53
C PRO A 22 17.36 8.69 3.88
N ASP A 23 17.94 9.11 4.98
CA ASP A 23 17.42 8.82 6.33
C ASP A 23 16.33 9.79 6.77
N ARG A 24 16.06 10.83 5.98
CA ARG A 24 15.08 11.88 6.26
C ARG A 24 14.21 12.14 5.03
N PRO A 25 12.93 12.46 5.21
CA PRO A 25 12.02 12.71 4.11
C PRO A 25 12.43 13.91 3.25
N VAL A 26 12.23 13.77 1.94
CA VAL A 26 12.29 14.84 0.94
C VAL A 26 11.02 14.76 0.09
N ALA A 27 10.45 15.89 -0.29
CA ALA A 27 9.27 15.90 -1.15
C ALA A 27 9.60 15.28 -2.52
N PHE A 28 8.64 14.59 -3.13
CA PHE A 28 8.72 14.22 -4.53
C PHE A 28 8.63 15.48 -5.39
N GLU A 29 9.54 15.59 -6.35
CA GLU A 29 9.47 16.60 -7.39
C GLU A 29 8.44 16.20 -8.45
N LYS A 30 8.05 17.16 -9.30
CA LYS A 30 7.01 16.97 -10.31
C LYS A 30 7.30 15.76 -11.22
N GLU A 31 8.55 15.61 -11.64
CA GLU A 31 8.98 14.50 -12.48
C GLU A 31 8.87 13.15 -11.74
N ASP A 32 9.23 13.10 -10.46
CA ASP A 32 9.12 11.88 -9.65
C ASP A 32 7.65 11.49 -9.44
N VAL A 33 6.78 12.46 -9.14
CA VAL A 33 5.34 12.26 -8.96
C VAL A 33 4.71 11.67 -10.22
N PHE A 34 4.94 12.30 -11.38
CA PHE A 34 4.36 11.80 -12.64
C PHE A 34 5.00 10.49 -13.09
N PHE A 35 6.29 10.25 -12.80
CA PHE A 35 6.93 8.98 -13.09
C PHE A 35 6.29 7.85 -12.26
N LEU A 36 6.13 8.03 -10.94
CA LEU A 36 5.49 7.05 -10.08
C LEU A 36 4.01 6.84 -10.44
N ALA A 37 3.27 7.93 -10.69
CA ALA A 37 1.88 7.85 -11.13
C ALA A 37 1.73 7.02 -12.41
N LYS A 38 2.67 7.17 -13.36
CA LYS A 38 2.70 6.34 -14.56
C LYS A 38 2.94 4.85 -14.23
N MET A 39 3.88 4.54 -13.35
CA MET A 39 4.16 3.15 -12.96
C MET A 39 2.94 2.52 -12.28
N MET A 40 2.33 3.19 -11.30
CA MET A 40 1.10 2.72 -10.65
C MET A 40 -0.05 2.55 -11.65
N LEU A 41 -0.19 3.45 -12.63
CA LEU A 41 -1.19 3.34 -13.69
C LEU A 41 -0.95 2.13 -14.61
N ASP A 42 0.30 1.81 -14.92
CA ASP A 42 0.64 0.60 -15.70
C ASP A 42 0.18 -0.65 -14.93
N GLU A 43 0.35 -0.70 -13.60
CA GLU A 43 -0.15 -1.82 -12.77
C GLU A 43 -1.69 -1.84 -12.66
N ILE A 44 -2.35 -0.68 -12.60
CA ILE A 44 -3.82 -0.62 -12.71
C ILE A 44 -4.29 -1.13 -14.08
N MET A 45 -3.53 -0.88 -15.15
CA MET A 45 -3.84 -1.43 -16.48
C MET A 45 -3.74 -2.96 -16.47
N GLU A 46 -2.69 -3.53 -15.88
CA GLU A 46 -2.53 -4.98 -15.70
C GLU A 46 -3.69 -5.57 -14.88
N PHE A 47 -4.07 -4.93 -13.78
CA PHE A 47 -5.22 -5.33 -12.97
C PHE A 47 -6.54 -5.33 -13.76
N THR A 48 -6.81 -4.28 -14.54
CA THR A 48 -8.04 -4.21 -15.36
C THR A 48 -8.03 -5.18 -16.54
N ALA A 49 -6.86 -5.50 -17.09
CA ALA A 49 -6.70 -6.50 -18.16
C ALA A 49 -7.07 -7.92 -17.69
N THR A 50 -7.20 -8.17 -16.38
CA THR A 50 -7.71 -9.47 -15.87
C THR A 50 -9.21 -9.69 -16.16
N VAL A 51 -9.95 -8.66 -16.57
CA VAL A 51 -11.41 -8.72 -16.76
C VAL A 51 -11.93 -8.14 -18.07
N ASP A 52 -11.12 -7.40 -18.82
CA ASP A 52 -11.53 -6.80 -20.09
C ASP A 52 -10.33 -6.54 -21.02
N GLY A 53 -10.61 -6.30 -22.30
CA GLY A 53 -9.60 -6.02 -23.32
C GLY A 53 -9.04 -4.59 -23.27
N PRO A 54 -7.90 -4.34 -23.92
CA PRO A 54 -7.14 -3.10 -23.77
C PRO A 54 -7.93 -1.85 -24.16
N ALA A 55 -8.74 -1.93 -25.22
CA ALA A 55 -9.57 -0.81 -25.67
C ALA A 55 -10.61 -0.39 -24.60
N VAL A 56 -11.25 -1.36 -23.95
CA VAL A 56 -12.26 -1.08 -22.92
C VAL A 56 -11.59 -0.60 -21.64
N CYS A 57 -10.49 -1.23 -21.23
CA CYS A 57 -9.71 -0.82 -20.06
C CYS A 57 -9.23 0.63 -20.19
N LYS A 58 -8.58 0.98 -21.30
CA LYS A 58 -8.10 2.34 -21.56
C LYS A 58 -9.22 3.37 -21.55
N GLU A 59 -10.34 3.11 -22.23
CA GLU A 59 -11.46 4.06 -22.23
C GLU A 59 -12.11 4.20 -20.85
N LYS A 60 -12.23 3.11 -20.08
CA LYS A 60 -12.76 3.17 -18.71
C LYS A 60 -11.85 3.96 -17.78
N LEU A 61 -10.55 3.72 -17.79
CA LEU A 61 -9.60 4.47 -16.96
C LEU A 61 -9.58 5.95 -17.35
N LYS A 62 -9.59 6.29 -18.66
CA LYS A 62 -9.71 7.69 -19.09
C LYS A 62 -11.03 8.32 -18.66
N SER A 63 -12.14 7.57 -18.66
CA SER A 63 -13.41 8.09 -18.15
C SER A 63 -13.34 8.41 -16.66
N PHE A 64 -12.69 7.55 -15.86
CA PHE A 64 -12.48 7.82 -14.44
C PHE A 64 -11.63 9.06 -14.21
N VAL A 65 -10.55 9.24 -14.97
CA VAL A 65 -9.72 10.45 -14.89
C VAL A 65 -10.53 11.71 -15.22
N ARG A 66 -11.32 11.70 -16.29
CA ARG A 66 -12.16 12.84 -16.69
C ARG A 66 -13.23 13.17 -15.64
N ASP A 67 -13.90 12.14 -15.13
CA ASP A 67 -15.01 12.26 -14.20
C ASP A 67 -14.57 12.45 -12.73
N SER A 68 -13.28 12.29 -12.45
CA SER A 68 -12.70 12.58 -11.13
C SER A 68 -12.91 14.05 -10.76
N LYS A 69 -12.92 14.34 -9.46
CA LYS A 69 -13.07 15.72 -8.98
C LYS A 69 -11.92 16.59 -9.47
N ASP A 70 -12.19 17.85 -9.76
CA ASP A 70 -11.12 18.82 -9.97
C ASP A 70 -10.50 19.15 -8.61
N ILE A 71 -9.32 18.59 -8.36
CA ILE A 71 -8.53 18.83 -7.16
C ILE A 71 -7.58 19.98 -7.48
N PRO A 72 -7.73 21.16 -6.86
CA PRO A 72 -6.78 22.26 -7.06
C PRO A 72 -5.40 21.86 -6.57
N GLN A 73 -4.35 22.39 -7.21
CA GLN A 73 -3.01 22.23 -6.67
C GLN A 73 -2.90 23.01 -5.36
N GLU A 74 -2.42 22.35 -4.32
CA GLU A 74 -2.10 22.99 -3.05
C GLU A 74 -0.84 23.86 -3.17
N GLU A 75 -0.86 25.02 -2.52
CA GLU A 75 0.31 25.92 -2.44
C GLU A 75 1.11 25.61 -1.18
N TYR A 76 2.36 25.16 -1.36
CA TYR A 76 3.26 24.84 -0.26
C TYR A 76 4.29 25.95 -0.06
N ASP A 77 4.43 26.42 1.18
CA ASP A 77 5.62 27.16 1.58
C ASP A 77 6.78 26.15 1.65
N MET A 78 7.82 26.34 0.83
CA MET A 78 8.91 25.35 0.74
C MET A 78 9.87 25.43 1.93
N GLU A 79 9.61 26.30 2.91
CA GLU A 79 10.31 26.39 4.19
C GLU A 79 9.41 25.95 5.37
N GLY A 80 10.02 25.33 6.38
CA GLY A 80 9.33 24.94 7.62
C GLY A 80 8.13 23.99 7.39
N ASP A 81 6.97 24.39 7.89
CA ASP A 81 5.75 23.56 7.95
C ASP A 81 5.22 23.17 6.56
N GLY A 82 5.42 24.00 5.53
CA GLY A 82 4.87 23.69 4.19
C GLY A 82 5.63 22.57 3.48
N ALA A 83 6.93 22.40 3.75
CA ALA A 83 7.72 21.26 3.24
C ALA A 83 7.26 19.95 3.90
N VAL A 84 6.96 19.98 5.20
CA VAL A 84 6.39 18.84 5.96
C VAL A 84 5.04 18.46 5.38
N ARG A 85 4.16 19.45 5.18
CA ARG A 85 2.83 19.21 4.62
C ARG A 85 2.87 18.61 3.22
N LYS A 86 3.76 19.08 2.34
CA LYS A 86 3.91 18.51 0.99
C LYS A 86 4.27 17.03 1.02
N VAL A 87 5.24 16.66 1.85
CA VAL A 87 5.64 15.26 2.02
C VAL A 87 4.49 14.44 2.64
N ALA A 88 3.75 15.02 3.59
CA ALA A 88 2.62 14.37 4.23
C ALA A 88 1.50 14.07 3.23
N ASP A 89 1.05 15.06 2.45
CA ASP A 89 0.00 14.89 1.44
C ASP A 89 0.41 13.85 0.39
N GLN A 90 1.69 13.89 -0.04
CA GLN A 90 2.24 12.93 -0.99
C GLN A 90 2.22 11.50 -0.43
N ALA A 91 2.61 11.32 0.83
CA ALA A 91 2.64 10.02 1.46
C ALA A 91 1.25 9.47 1.82
N ASP A 92 0.31 10.35 2.20
CA ASP A 92 -1.09 10.01 2.51
C ASP A 92 -1.76 9.36 1.29
N ALA A 93 -1.65 9.99 0.10
CA ALA A 93 -2.18 9.45 -1.14
C ALA A 93 -1.61 8.06 -1.50
N LEU A 94 -0.31 7.83 -1.26
CA LEU A 94 0.31 6.52 -1.50
C LEU A 94 -0.18 5.46 -0.50
N VAL A 95 -0.37 5.83 0.77
CA VAL A 95 -0.90 4.95 1.82
C VAL A 95 -2.37 4.61 1.56
N ASP A 96 -3.20 5.59 1.22
CA ASP A 96 -4.63 5.38 0.98
C ASP A 96 -4.87 4.47 -0.23
N SER A 97 -4.09 4.63 -1.31
CA SER A 97 -4.14 3.74 -2.48
C SER A 97 -3.88 2.28 -2.10
N TYR A 98 -2.88 2.02 -1.25
CA TYR A 98 -2.60 0.67 -0.76
C TYR A 98 -3.65 0.18 0.23
N TYR A 99 -4.14 1.04 1.12
CA TYR A 99 -5.19 0.69 2.08
C TYR A 99 -6.48 0.26 1.37
N TYR A 100 -6.86 0.91 0.26
CA TYR A 100 -7.97 0.49 -0.58
C TYR A 100 -7.73 -0.88 -1.22
N SER A 101 -6.52 -1.14 -1.70
CA SER A 101 -6.11 -2.44 -2.26
C SER A 101 -6.24 -3.56 -1.23
N LEU A 102 -5.72 -3.35 -0.01
CA LEU A 102 -5.88 -4.29 1.10
C LEU A 102 -7.33 -4.48 1.52
N ASN A 103 -8.14 -3.40 1.54
CA ASN A 103 -9.55 -3.51 1.91
C ASN A 103 -10.35 -4.33 0.90
N ALA A 104 -10.06 -4.14 -0.39
CA ALA A 104 -10.66 -4.92 -1.46
C ALA A 104 -10.23 -6.39 -1.40
N ALA A 105 -8.92 -6.64 -1.21
CA ALA A 105 -8.38 -8.00 -1.04
C ALA A 105 -8.92 -8.72 0.20
N ALA A 106 -9.09 -8.02 1.32
CA ALA A 106 -9.70 -8.56 2.53
C ALA A 106 -11.14 -9.05 2.27
N LYS A 107 -11.93 -8.30 1.49
CA LYS A 107 -13.29 -8.70 1.07
C LYS A 107 -13.30 -9.93 0.15
N LYS A 108 -12.16 -10.25 -0.45
CA LYS A 108 -11.92 -11.42 -1.29
C LYS A 108 -11.19 -12.55 -0.58
N GLY A 109 -10.86 -12.38 0.69
CA GLY A 109 -10.07 -13.37 1.43
C GLY A 109 -8.68 -13.55 0.85
N ILE A 110 -8.11 -12.55 0.18
CA ILE A 110 -6.74 -12.59 -0.34
C ILE A 110 -5.82 -11.92 0.69
N ASN A 111 -4.75 -12.58 1.08
CA ASN A 111 -3.69 -12.00 1.92
C ASN A 111 -2.60 -11.40 1.02
N LEU A 112 -2.66 -10.08 0.80
CA LEU A 112 -1.66 -9.40 -0.03
C LEU A 112 -0.29 -9.30 0.65
N SER A 113 -0.20 -9.32 1.98
CA SER A 113 1.11 -9.33 2.67
C SER A 113 1.91 -10.60 2.37
N SER A 114 1.24 -11.76 2.27
CA SER A 114 1.94 -13.00 1.90
C SER A 114 2.36 -13.01 0.43
N VAL A 115 1.55 -12.42 -0.46
CA VAL A 115 1.94 -12.20 -1.87
C VAL A 115 3.11 -11.23 -1.98
N PHE A 116 3.09 -10.12 -1.23
CA PHE A 116 4.21 -9.19 -1.11
C PHE A 116 5.51 -9.89 -0.70
N ASN A 117 5.46 -10.79 0.28
CA ASN A 117 6.64 -11.56 0.70
C ASN A 117 7.21 -12.43 -0.44
N VAL A 118 6.35 -13.05 -1.25
CA VAL A 118 6.78 -13.85 -2.42
C VAL A 118 7.44 -12.95 -3.48
N VAL A 119 6.84 -11.80 -3.79
CA VAL A 119 7.40 -10.81 -4.73
C VAL A 119 8.71 -10.23 -4.21
N HIS A 120 8.76 -9.85 -2.94
CA HIS A 120 9.94 -9.30 -2.29
C HIS A 120 11.08 -10.31 -2.30
N GLN A 121 10.83 -11.58 -1.94
CA GLN A 121 11.85 -12.62 -1.99
C GLN A 121 12.40 -12.81 -3.41
N ALA A 122 11.53 -12.89 -4.43
CA ALA A 122 11.98 -13.01 -5.82
C ALA A 122 12.78 -11.79 -6.29
N ASN A 123 12.48 -10.59 -5.76
CA ASN A 123 13.28 -9.39 -6.00
C ASN A 123 14.66 -9.48 -5.34
N MET A 124 14.76 -9.98 -4.11
CA MET A 124 16.03 -10.18 -3.40
C MET A 124 16.87 -11.30 -4.02
N ASP A 125 16.25 -12.33 -4.57
CA ASP A 125 16.90 -13.42 -5.29
C ASP A 125 17.58 -12.97 -6.59
N LYS A 126 17.38 -11.70 -7.01
CA LYS A 126 18.14 -11.09 -8.12
C LYS A 126 19.59 -10.77 -7.73
N ARG A 127 19.98 -10.95 -6.46
CA ARG A 127 21.38 -10.89 -6.03
C ARG A 127 22.18 -12.03 -6.67
N ASP A 128 23.40 -11.73 -7.09
CA ASP A 128 24.31 -12.76 -7.56
C ASP A 128 24.65 -13.74 -6.42
N PRO A 129 24.54 -15.05 -6.62
CA PRO A 129 24.72 -16.03 -5.56
C PRO A 129 26.18 -16.15 -5.06
N VAL A 130 27.15 -15.57 -5.78
CA VAL A 130 28.57 -15.57 -5.38
C VAL A 130 28.92 -14.32 -4.60
N THR A 131 28.52 -13.14 -5.08
CA THR A 131 28.87 -11.85 -4.44
C THR A 131 27.81 -11.35 -3.45
N ASN A 132 26.58 -11.86 -3.52
CA ASN A 132 25.40 -11.34 -2.82
C ASN A 132 25.04 -9.89 -3.19
N GLU A 133 25.53 -9.40 -4.34
CA GLU A 133 25.28 -8.05 -4.85
C GLU A 133 24.32 -8.07 -6.04
N PHE A 134 23.64 -6.94 -6.27
CA PHE A 134 22.85 -6.77 -7.49
C PHE A 134 23.76 -6.35 -8.65
N LEU A 135 24.05 -7.31 -9.54
CA LEU A 135 24.79 -7.02 -10.77
C LEU A 135 23.90 -6.23 -11.73
N LYS A 136 24.48 -5.26 -12.44
CA LYS A 136 23.75 -4.38 -13.36
C LYS A 136 24.36 -4.37 -14.75
N ARG A 137 23.52 -4.19 -15.76
CA ARG A 137 23.93 -3.87 -17.12
C ARG A 137 24.41 -2.42 -17.22
N ALA A 138 24.97 -2.04 -18.37
CA ALA A 138 25.42 -0.68 -18.65
C ALA A 138 24.29 0.38 -18.56
N ASP A 139 23.04 -0.01 -18.78
CA ASP A 139 21.87 0.87 -18.63
C ASP A 139 21.33 0.93 -17.19
N GLY A 140 22.03 0.33 -16.23
CA GLY A 140 21.63 0.29 -14.82
C GLY A 140 20.60 -0.78 -14.46
N LYS A 141 20.08 -1.55 -15.43
CA LYS A 141 19.11 -2.62 -15.17
C LYS A 141 19.75 -3.79 -14.44
N ILE A 142 19.12 -4.27 -13.37
CA ILE A 142 19.55 -5.45 -12.61
C ILE A 142 19.55 -6.69 -13.53
N ILE A 143 20.65 -7.44 -13.48
CA ILE A 143 20.84 -8.72 -14.15
C ILE A 143 20.32 -9.82 -13.24
N LYS A 144 19.44 -10.67 -13.77
CA LYS A 144 18.95 -11.85 -13.06
C LYS A 144 20.04 -12.93 -13.10
N PRO A 145 20.41 -13.56 -11.95
CA PRO A 145 21.40 -14.62 -11.93
C PRO A 145 20.90 -15.87 -12.66
N ALA A 146 21.82 -16.76 -13.03
CA ALA A 146 21.47 -18.03 -13.65
C ALA A 146 20.58 -18.87 -12.71
N GLY A 147 19.46 -19.38 -13.22
CA GLY A 147 18.51 -20.17 -12.45
C GLY A 147 17.47 -19.36 -11.66
N TRP A 148 17.54 -18.03 -11.66
CA TRP A 148 16.52 -17.16 -11.05
C TRP A 148 15.11 -17.51 -11.56
N GLN A 149 14.16 -17.57 -10.64
CA GLN A 149 12.75 -17.81 -10.94
C GLN A 149 11.93 -16.55 -10.64
N PRO A 150 10.89 -16.25 -11.44
CA PRO A 150 9.91 -15.23 -11.07
C PRO A 150 9.14 -15.63 -9.81
N PRO A 151 8.51 -14.67 -9.10
CA PRO A 151 7.64 -14.99 -7.98
C PRO A 151 6.55 -15.97 -8.43
N ASN A 152 6.30 -17.00 -7.63
CA ASN A 152 5.26 -18.00 -7.92
C ASN A 152 4.01 -17.68 -7.09
N ILE A 153 3.24 -16.71 -7.57
CA ILE A 153 2.05 -16.20 -6.89
C ILE A 153 0.92 -17.21 -6.95
N ASP A 154 0.75 -17.92 -8.08
CA ASP A 154 -0.23 -19.00 -8.22
C ASP A 154 -0.07 -20.06 -7.12
N LYS A 155 1.17 -20.43 -6.80
CA LYS A 155 1.47 -21.36 -5.69
C LYS A 155 1.05 -20.79 -4.35
N GLU A 156 1.27 -19.50 -4.10
CA GLU A 156 0.83 -18.85 -2.86
C GLU A 156 -0.70 -18.74 -2.79
N ILE A 157 -1.38 -18.40 -3.89
CA ILE A 157 -2.85 -18.39 -3.94
C ILE A 157 -3.42 -19.79 -3.71
N LEU A 158 -2.82 -20.82 -4.31
CA LEU A 158 -3.21 -22.20 -4.06
C LEU A 158 -3.04 -22.57 -2.59
N ARG A 159 -1.93 -22.17 -1.96
CA ARG A 159 -1.71 -22.35 -0.51
C ARG A 159 -2.79 -21.62 0.30
N GLN A 160 -3.13 -20.38 -0.03
CA GLN A 160 -4.21 -19.64 0.61
C GLN A 160 -5.57 -20.33 0.45
N GLN A 161 -5.85 -20.95 -0.70
CA GLN A 161 -7.08 -21.72 -0.92
C GLN A 161 -7.11 -23.02 -0.10
N THR A 162 -6.03 -23.78 -0.05
CA THR A 162 -6.00 -25.10 0.60
C THR A 162 -5.83 -25.04 2.11
N GLU A 163 -5.03 -24.10 2.60
CA GLU A 163 -4.63 -23.98 4.01
C GLU A 163 -5.27 -22.77 4.71
N GLY A 164 -5.90 -21.87 3.96
CA GLY A 164 -6.45 -20.61 4.46
C GLY A 164 -5.49 -19.43 4.26
N SER A 165 -6.08 -18.26 3.98
CA SER A 165 -5.31 -17.04 3.67
C SER A 165 -4.75 -16.33 4.90
N PHE A 166 -5.42 -16.49 6.04
CA PHE A 166 -5.11 -15.84 7.30
C PHE A 166 -5.07 -16.89 8.42
N PRO A 167 -4.30 -16.67 9.50
CA PRO A 167 -4.29 -17.57 10.65
C PRO A 167 -5.72 -17.87 11.14
N SER A 168 -5.98 -19.13 11.52
CA SER A 168 -7.32 -19.66 11.82
C SER A 168 -8.01 -19.08 13.06
N GLN A 169 -7.35 -18.18 13.80
CA GLN A 169 -7.97 -17.44 14.89
C GLN A 169 -8.38 -16.05 14.38
N LEU A 170 -9.69 -15.82 14.29
CA LEU A 170 -10.23 -14.46 14.21
C LEU A 170 -9.61 -13.62 15.35
N PRO A 171 -9.27 -12.34 15.12
CA PRO A 171 -8.68 -11.51 16.16
C PRO A 171 -9.58 -11.51 17.41
N THR A 172 -9.12 -12.15 18.48
CA THR A 172 -9.64 -11.88 19.83
C THR A 172 -9.16 -10.49 20.25
N GLU A 173 -9.73 -9.89 21.30
CA GLU A 173 -9.26 -8.59 21.83
C GLU A 173 -7.76 -8.53 22.19
N THR A 174 -7.07 -9.67 22.16
CA THR A 174 -5.64 -9.85 22.45
C THR A 174 -4.78 -10.18 21.23
N HIS A 175 -5.35 -10.31 20.02
CA HIS A 175 -4.59 -10.59 18.81
C HIS A 175 -3.98 -9.30 18.27
N ILE A 176 -2.66 -9.27 18.14
CA ILE A 176 -1.92 -8.19 17.49
C ILE A 176 -1.75 -8.62 16.03
N PRO A 177 -2.32 -7.89 15.06
CA PRO A 177 -2.09 -8.16 13.65
C PRO A 177 -0.58 -8.15 13.36
N ASN A 178 -0.11 -9.12 12.59
CA ASN A 178 1.31 -9.28 12.24
C ASN A 178 1.65 -8.74 10.84
N SER A 179 0.67 -8.18 10.12
CA SER A 179 0.88 -7.56 8.81
C SER A 179 -0.24 -6.59 8.43
N ASP A 180 0.01 -5.74 7.44
CA ASP A 180 -0.94 -4.76 6.92
C ASP A 180 -2.25 -5.41 6.42
N ALA A 181 -2.18 -6.56 5.74
CA ALA A 181 -3.37 -7.31 5.33
C ALA A 181 -4.19 -7.83 6.52
N GLU A 182 -3.55 -8.25 7.63
CA GLU A 182 -4.27 -8.64 8.85
C GLU A 182 -4.94 -7.44 9.53
N MET A 183 -4.23 -6.30 9.61
CA MET A 183 -4.76 -5.03 10.14
C MET A 183 -6.01 -4.62 9.37
N VAL A 184 -5.93 -4.58 8.04
CA VAL A 184 -7.05 -4.16 7.20
C VAL A 184 -8.16 -5.20 7.18
N ARG A 185 -7.85 -6.50 7.29
CA ARG A 185 -8.87 -7.55 7.47
C ARG A 185 -9.65 -7.35 8.78
N GLU A 186 -8.98 -7.02 9.89
CA GLU A 186 -9.64 -6.71 11.16
C GLU A 186 -10.57 -5.51 11.02
N PHE A 187 -10.09 -4.42 10.41
CA PHE A 187 -10.93 -3.25 10.13
C PHE A 187 -12.15 -3.62 9.27
N THR A 188 -11.94 -4.39 8.21
CA THR A 188 -12.97 -4.82 7.25
C THR A 188 -14.04 -5.68 7.94
N ALA A 189 -13.62 -6.68 8.73
CA ALA A 189 -14.52 -7.54 9.50
C ALA A 189 -15.26 -6.78 10.59
N GLY A 190 -14.57 -5.91 11.34
CA GLY A 190 -15.18 -5.06 12.37
C GLY A 190 -16.19 -4.08 11.78
N ALA A 191 -15.91 -3.59 10.58
CA ALA A 191 -16.85 -2.84 9.76
C ALA A 191 -18.01 -3.72 9.24
N GLY A 192 -18.13 -5.01 9.58
CA GLY A 192 -19.25 -5.85 9.13
C GLY A 192 -19.26 -6.08 7.62
N GLN A 193 -18.12 -5.95 6.96
CA GLN A 193 -17.93 -6.36 5.57
C GLN A 193 -17.48 -7.83 5.53
N PRO A 194 -17.77 -8.56 4.43
CA PRO A 194 -17.33 -9.94 4.31
C PRO A 194 -15.79 -10.03 4.35
N THR A 195 -15.27 -11.07 4.98
CA THR A 195 -13.83 -11.42 4.98
C THR A 195 -13.68 -12.92 4.81
N PRO A 196 -13.84 -13.45 3.58
CA PRO A 196 -13.73 -14.89 3.30
C PRO A 196 -12.40 -15.47 3.82
N CYS A 197 -12.42 -16.75 4.22
CA CYS A 197 -11.20 -17.43 4.69
C CYS A 197 -10.33 -17.97 3.54
N GLN A 198 -10.89 -18.03 2.33
CA GLN A 198 -10.25 -18.48 1.11
C GLN A 198 -10.34 -17.40 0.03
N PRO A 199 -9.34 -17.29 -0.86
CA PRO A 199 -9.33 -16.33 -1.95
C PRO A 199 -10.46 -16.54 -2.96
N VAL A 200 -11.04 -15.45 -3.44
CA VAL A 200 -12.02 -15.41 -4.53
C VAL A 200 -11.61 -14.30 -5.52
N ALA A 201 -11.73 -14.56 -6.82
CA ALA A 201 -11.43 -13.55 -7.83
C ALA A 201 -12.35 -12.32 -7.70
N PHE A 202 -11.81 -11.16 -8.03
CA PHE A 202 -12.62 -9.95 -8.20
C PHE A 202 -13.50 -10.07 -9.45
N THR A 203 -14.76 -9.62 -9.36
CA THR A 203 -15.61 -9.45 -10.55
C THR A 203 -15.15 -8.25 -11.37
N ARG A 204 -15.63 -8.15 -12.61
CA ARG A 204 -15.33 -7.02 -13.49
C ARG A 204 -15.72 -5.67 -12.85
N GLU A 205 -16.87 -5.61 -12.20
CA GLU A 205 -17.36 -4.40 -11.53
C GLU A 205 -16.46 -4.00 -10.36
N GLU A 206 -16.00 -4.96 -9.58
CA GLU A 206 -15.12 -4.72 -8.43
C GLU A 206 -13.72 -4.31 -8.85
N VAL A 207 -13.18 -4.90 -9.93
CA VAL A 207 -11.91 -4.50 -10.53
C VAL A 207 -11.96 -3.04 -10.96
N PHE A 208 -12.97 -2.66 -11.75
CA PHE A 208 -13.09 -1.26 -12.20
C PHE A 208 -13.43 -0.29 -11.06
N PHE A 209 -14.17 -0.72 -10.05
CA PHE A 209 -14.42 0.09 -8.86
C PHE A 209 -13.13 0.37 -8.09
N LEU A 210 -12.31 -0.66 -7.83
CA LEU A 210 -11.02 -0.50 -7.14
C LEU A 210 -10.04 0.33 -7.99
N ALA A 211 -9.95 0.07 -9.29
CA ALA A 211 -9.14 0.86 -10.20
C ALA A 211 -9.51 2.36 -10.18
N LYS A 212 -10.81 2.67 -10.09
CA LYS A 212 -11.26 4.06 -9.91
C LYS A 212 -10.76 4.65 -8.59
N MET A 213 -10.89 3.92 -7.47
CA MET A 213 -10.42 4.40 -6.17
C MET A 213 -8.91 4.66 -6.17
N MET A 214 -8.11 3.74 -6.72
CA MET A 214 -6.66 3.92 -6.84
C MET A 214 -6.30 5.12 -7.73
N LEU A 215 -7.07 5.35 -8.81
CA LEU A 215 -6.89 6.54 -9.66
C LEU A 215 -7.27 7.85 -8.96
N ASP A 216 -8.30 7.85 -8.11
CA ASP A 216 -8.66 9.03 -7.30
C ASP A 216 -7.47 9.39 -6.38
N GLU A 217 -6.78 8.41 -5.79
CA GLU A 217 -5.58 8.65 -4.97
C GLU A 217 -4.36 9.10 -5.80
N ILE A 218 -4.19 8.58 -7.03
CA ILE A 218 -3.16 9.10 -7.96
C ILE A 218 -3.47 10.56 -8.36
N MET A 219 -4.75 10.93 -8.48
CA MET A 219 -5.16 12.31 -8.72
C MET A 219 -4.83 13.22 -7.52
N GLU A 220 -5.03 12.75 -6.28
CA GLU A 220 -4.59 13.46 -5.07
C GLU A 220 -3.06 13.62 -5.03
N PHE A 221 -2.31 12.55 -5.35
CA PHE A 221 -0.86 12.57 -5.41
C PHE A 221 -0.32 13.57 -6.47
N THR A 222 -0.89 13.57 -7.67
CA THR A 222 -0.49 14.51 -8.75
C THR A 222 -0.90 15.95 -8.47
N ALA A 223 -1.98 16.18 -7.71
CA ALA A 223 -2.40 17.51 -7.27
C ALA A 223 -1.36 18.20 -6.36
N THR A 224 -0.45 17.46 -5.74
CA THR A 224 0.65 18.05 -4.95
C THR A 224 1.69 18.82 -5.78
N VAL A 225 1.69 18.65 -7.11
CA VAL A 225 2.68 19.24 -8.03
C VAL A 225 2.08 19.86 -9.30
N ALA A 226 0.79 19.64 -9.58
CA ALA A 226 0.14 20.13 -10.79
C ALA A 226 -1.36 20.36 -10.58
N GLY A 227 -1.90 21.38 -11.24
CA GLY A 227 -3.34 21.66 -11.23
C GLY A 227 -4.17 20.59 -11.96
N PRO A 228 -5.50 20.60 -11.79
CA PRO A 228 -6.39 19.53 -12.25
C PRO A 228 -6.35 19.32 -13.77
N GLU A 229 -6.26 20.40 -14.55
CA GLU A 229 -6.17 20.30 -16.02
C GLU A 229 -4.91 19.56 -16.48
N GLU A 230 -3.75 19.89 -15.90
CA GLU A 230 -2.48 19.26 -16.24
C GLU A 230 -2.43 17.80 -15.76
N SER A 231 -2.84 17.54 -14.51
CA SER A 231 -2.88 16.19 -13.95
C SER A 231 -3.77 15.27 -14.78
N LYS A 232 -5.01 15.67 -15.07
CA LYS A 232 -5.95 14.88 -15.88
C LYS A 232 -5.43 14.64 -17.30
N SER A 233 -4.89 15.69 -17.94
CA SER A 233 -4.35 15.57 -19.31
C SER A 233 -3.17 14.62 -19.35
N THR A 234 -2.24 14.73 -18.39
CA THR A 234 -1.03 13.90 -18.32
C THR A 234 -1.37 12.43 -18.05
N LEU A 235 -2.28 12.15 -17.11
CA LEU A 235 -2.74 10.78 -16.84
C LEU A 235 -3.45 10.18 -18.06
N CYS A 236 -4.31 10.94 -18.75
CA CYS A 236 -4.92 10.46 -20.01
C CYS A 236 -3.86 10.12 -21.06
N GLN A 237 -2.82 10.95 -21.20
CA GLN A 237 -1.71 10.67 -22.12
C GLN A 237 -0.90 9.43 -21.72
N PHE A 238 -0.72 9.18 -20.42
CA PHE A 238 -0.10 7.94 -19.95
C PHE A 238 -0.95 6.72 -20.31
N ILE A 239 -2.27 6.79 -20.14
CA ILE A 239 -3.19 5.71 -20.54
C ILE A 239 -3.12 5.46 -22.05
N ASP A 240 -3.11 6.52 -22.87
CA ASP A 240 -3.04 6.37 -24.33
C ASP A 240 -1.71 5.73 -24.77
N LYS A 241 -0.60 6.07 -24.10
CA LYS A 241 0.75 5.58 -24.39
C LYS A 241 1.09 4.25 -23.70
N SER A 242 0.27 3.78 -22.76
CA SER A 242 0.52 2.51 -22.08
C SER A 242 0.43 1.36 -23.08
N LYS A 243 1.07 0.24 -22.76
CA LYS A 243 1.03 -0.94 -23.62
C LYS A 243 -0.41 -1.44 -23.74
N ASP A 244 -0.77 -1.95 -24.92
CA ASP A 244 -1.99 -2.74 -25.05
C ASP A 244 -1.74 -4.10 -24.40
N ILE A 245 -2.46 -4.35 -23.32
CA ILE A 245 -2.40 -5.60 -22.57
C ILE A 245 -3.66 -6.38 -22.92
N GLU A 246 -3.48 -7.47 -23.66
CA GLU A 246 -4.59 -8.35 -24.02
C GLU A 246 -5.20 -8.99 -22.76
N GLN A 247 -6.51 -9.19 -22.79
CA GLN A 247 -7.18 -9.88 -21.70
C GLN A 247 -6.71 -11.34 -21.64
N GLU A 248 -6.19 -11.75 -20.49
CA GLU A 248 -5.84 -13.16 -20.25
C GLU A 248 -7.10 -14.04 -20.28
N VAL A 249 -7.00 -15.19 -20.95
CA VAL A 249 -8.08 -16.19 -21.00
C VAL A 249 -7.84 -17.22 -19.90
N TYR A 250 -8.67 -17.16 -18.86
CA TYR A 250 -8.61 -18.11 -17.76
C TYR A 250 -9.45 -19.36 -18.06
N GLU A 251 -8.90 -20.53 -17.77
CA GLU A 251 -9.63 -21.79 -17.85
C GLU A 251 -10.80 -21.81 -16.84
N ASP A 252 -11.91 -22.44 -17.20
CA ASP A 252 -13.06 -22.62 -16.29
C ASP A 252 -12.85 -23.82 -15.35
N ASN A 253 -11.80 -23.74 -14.54
CA ASN A 253 -11.43 -24.73 -13.54
C ASN A 253 -10.65 -24.07 -12.37
N ASP A 254 -10.31 -24.85 -11.35
CA ASP A 254 -9.60 -24.34 -10.16
C ASP A 254 -8.26 -23.69 -10.50
N ALA A 255 -7.52 -24.22 -11.48
CA ALA A 255 -6.23 -23.67 -11.91
C ALA A 255 -6.39 -22.30 -12.58
N GLY A 256 -7.42 -22.13 -13.42
CA GLY A 256 -7.75 -20.83 -14.03
C GLY A 256 -8.21 -19.81 -13.00
N GLN A 257 -8.96 -20.22 -11.96
CA GLN A 257 -9.32 -19.33 -10.84
C GLN A 257 -8.11 -18.91 -10.01
N VAL A 258 -7.21 -19.86 -9.68
CA VAL A 258 -5.93 -19.57 -8.99
C VAL A 258 -5.13 -18.54 -9.78
N LYS A 259 -4.94 -18.78 -11.08
CA LYS A 259 -4.21 -17.86 -11.96
C LYS A 259 -4.84 -16.47 -11.99
N LYS A 260 -6.17 -16.37 -12.13
CA LYS A 260 -6.86 -15.07 -12.14
C LYS A 260 -6.68 -14.29 -10.85
N ILE A 261 -6.80 -14.97 -9.71
CA ILE A 261 -6.58 -14.36 -8.40
C ILE A 261 -5.10 -13.95 -8.25
N GLY A 262 -4.18 -14.78 -8.76
CA GLY A 262 -2.75 -14.52 -8.76
C GLY A 262 -2.40 -13.26 -9.53
N ASP A 263 -2.80 -13.17 -10.80
CA ASP A 263 -2.59 -12.01 -11.66
C ASP A 263 -3.22 -10.74 -11.06
N GLN A 264 -4.41 -10.85 -10.45
CA GLN A 264 -5.06 -9.74 -9.74
C GLN A 264 -4.28 -9.29 -8.50
N ALA A 265 -3.75 -10.22 -7.71
CA ALA A 265 -2.98 -9.90 -6.51
C ALA A 265 -1.58 -9.33 -6.84
N ASP A 266 -0.95 -9.83 -7.90
CA ASP A 266 0.35 -9.36 -8.40
C ASP A 266 0.29 -7.87 -8.74
N ALA A 267 -0.65 -7.46 -9.59
CA ALA A 267 -0.81 -6.07 -10.00
C ALA A 267 -1.05 -5.11 -8.80
N LEU A 268 -1.83 -5.54 -7.79
CA LEU A 268 -2.04 -4.74 -6.58
C LEU A 268 -0.77 -4.62 -5.73
N VAL A 269 0.01 -5.69 -5.62
CA VAL A 269 1.28 -5.70 -4.88
C VAL A 269 2.36 -4.91 -5.60
N ASP A 270 2.49 -5.05 -6.91
CA ASP A 270 3.48 -4.34 -7.71
C ASP A 270 3.25 -2.82 -7.66
N SER A 271 1.98 -2.38 -7.74
CA SER A 271 1.64 -0.97 -7.54
C SER A 271 2.15 -0.44 -6.19
N TYR A 272 1.98 -1.19 -5.11
CA TYR A 272 2.47 -0.79 -3.79
C TYR A 272 3.99 -0.88 -3.67
N TYR A 273 4.60 -1.89 -4.29
CA TYR A 273 6.05 -2.05 -4.29
C TYR A 273 6.74 -0.86 -4.96
N TYR A 274 6.18 -0.33 -6.05
CA TYR A 274 6.65 0.91 -6.67
C TYR A 274 6.50 2.12 -5.73
N SER A 275 5.37 2.25 -5.02
CA SER A 275 5.18 3.30 -4.02
C SER A 275 6.24 3.23 -2.91
N LEU A 276 6.51 2.04 -2.37
CA LEU A 276 7.55 1.83 -1.36
C LEU A 276 8.94 2.11 -1.90
N ASN A 277 9.25 1.70 -3.14
CA ASN A 277 10.55 1.96 -3.76
C ASN A 277 10.79 3.46 -3.96
N ALA A 278 9.77 4.17 -4.45
CA ALA A 278 9.84 5.61 -4.63
C ALA A 278 9.95 6.35 -3.29
N ALA A 279 9.16 5.97 -2.29
CA ALA A 279 9.23 6.52 -0.93
C ALA A 279 10.59 6.26 -0.27
N ALA A 280 11.17 5.07 -0.43
CA ALA A 280 12.50 4.76 0.07
C ALA A 280 13.57 5.67 -0.53
N ARG A 281 13.44 6.05 -1.81
CA ARG A 281 14.34 7.00 -2.48
C ARG A 281 14.22 8.43 -1.96
N GLN A 282 13.06 8.76 -1.41
CA GLN A 282 12.79 10.03 -0.72
C GLN A 282 12.98 9.96 0.79
N GLY A 283 13.45 8.84 1.33
CA GLY A 283 13.63 8.68 2.77
C GLY A 283 12.33 8.73 3.56
N ILE A 284 11.20 8.36 2.96
CA ILE A 284 9.88 8.30 3.62
C ILE A 284 9.62 6.85 4.04
N ASN A 285 9.24 6.66 5.31
CA ASN A 285 8.79 5.36 5.82
C ASN A 285 7.26 5.28 5.77
N LEU A 286 6.73 4.70 4.69
CA LEU A 286 5.28 4.55 4.50
C LEU A 286 4.63 3.59 5.50
N SER A 287 5.35 2.58 6.00
CA SER A 287 4.78 1.63 6.98
C SER A 287 4.44 2.33 8.32
N ALA A 288 5.26 3.29 8.76
CA ALA A 288 4.95 4.09 9.95
C ALA A 288 3.68 4.97 9.75
N LEU A 289 3.49 5.50 8.54
CA LEU A 289 2.30 6.28 8.20
C LEU A 289 1.06 5.40 8.08
N PHE A 290 1.21 4.21 7.49
CA PHE A 290 0.16 3.20 7.41
C PHE A 290 -0.38 2.82 8.79
N GLU A 291 0.49 2.62 9.78
CA GLU A 291 0.08 2.35 11.17
C GLU A 291 -0.79 3.47 11.75
N ILE A 292 -0.45 4.74 11.48
CA ILE A 292 -1.20 5.91 11.95
C ILE A 292 -2.56 5.99 11.26
N VAL A 293 -2.61 5.78 9.95
CA VAL A 293 -3.87 5.71 9.18
C VAL A 293 -4.75 4.58 9.71
N HIS A 294 -4.17 3.39 9.91
CA HIS A 294 -4.89 2.24 10.46
C HIS A 294 -5.43 2.53 11.86
N GLN A 295 -4.63 3.10 12.76
CA GLN A 295 -5.07 3.44 14.11
C GLN A 295 -6.22 4.45 14.09
N ALA A 296 -6.15 5.49 13.23
CA ALA A 296 -7.24 6.44 13.04
C ALA A 296 -8.50 5.76 12.49
N ASN A 297 -8.36 4.80 11.58
CA ASN A 297 -9.47 3.99 11.07
C ASN A 297 -10.12 3.14 12.17
N MET A 298 -9.33 2.49 13.02
CA MET A 298 -9.83 1.69 14.15
C MET A 298 -10.48 2.55 15.24
N ASN A 299 -10.00 3.78 15.43
CA ASN A 299 -10.60 4.77 16.33
C ASN A 299 -12.01 5.22 15.88
N LYS A 300 -12.47 4.83 14.68
CA LYS A 300 -13.89 5.02 14.27
C LYS A 300 -14.85 4.10 15.03
N ARG A 301 -14.36 3.14 15.83
CA ARG A 301 -15.18 2.37 16.78
C ARG A 301 -15.80 3.29 17.83
N CYS A 302 -17.06 3.06 18.17
CA CYS A 302 -17.72 3.76 19.27
C CYS A 302 -16.95 3.48 20.59
N PRO A 303 -16.55 4.52 21.35
CA PRO A 303 -15.79 4.34 22.59
C PRO A 303 -16.49 3.45 23.62
N VAL A 304 -17.83 3.45 23.61
CA VAL A 304 -18.70 2.71 24.54
C VAL A 304 -18.92 1.27 24.07
N THR A 305 -19.42 1.08 22.84
CA THR A 305 -19.80 -0.26 22.36
C THR A 305 -18.65 -1.04 21.74
N LYS A 306 -17.51 -0.37 21.47
CA LYS A 306 -16.37 -0.88 20.71
C LYS A 306 -16.70 -1.36 19.29
N LYS A 307 -17.92 -1.08 18.80
CA LYS A 307 -18.39 -1.43 17.45
C LYS A 307 -18.33 -0.23 16.52
N PHE A 308 -18.21 -0.49 15.22
CA PHE A 308 -18.40 0.53 14.19
C PHE A 308 -19.90 0.83 14.04
N LEU A 309 -20.28 2.08 14.26
CA LEU A 309 -21.64 2.56 13.99
C LEU A 309 -21.75 2.95 12.52
N ARG A 310 -22.93 2.76 11.94
CA ARG A 310 -23.18 2.98 10.51
C ARG A 310 -24.44 3.81 10.31
N ARG A 311 -24.45 4.61 9.25
CA ARG A 311 -25.65 5.21 8.69
C ARG A 311 -26.43 4.17 7.87
N ASP A 312 -27.64 4.52 7.46
CA ASP A 312 -28.51 3.67 6.64
C ASP A 312 -27.89 3.32 5.28
N ASP A 313 -27.02 4.19 4.75
CA ASP A 313 -26.26 3.94 3.52
C ASP A 313 -24.99 3.09 3.73
N GLY A 314 -24.78 2.56 4.94
CA GLY A 314 -23.65 1.73 5.29
C GLY A 314 -22.36 2.51 5.62
N LYS A 315 -22.32 3.83 5.49
CA LYS A 315 -21.12 4.62 5.83
C LYS A 315 -20.85 4.59 7.33
N ILE A 316 -19.60 4.36 7.70
CA ILE A 316 -19.14 4.37 9.11
C ILE A 316 -19.29 5.79 9.68
N ILE A 317 -19.90 5.88 10.86
CA ILE A 317 -20.06 7.11 11.64
C ILE A 317 -18.83 7.29 12.53
N LYS A 318 -18.15 8.42 12.38
CA LYS A 318 -17.04 8.82 13.26
C LYS A 318 -17.61 9.20 14.65
N PRO A 319 -17.08 8.67 15.76
CA PRO A 319 -17.55 9.02 17.09
C PRO A 319 -17.20 10.48 17.44
N LYS A 320 -17.91 11.05 18.42
CA LYS A 320 -17.60 12.39 18.93
C LYS A 320 -16.16 12.42 19.46
N GLY A 321 -15.38 13.41 19.02
CA GLY A 321 -13.98 13.57 19.41
C GLY A 321 -12.99 12.69 18.63
N TRP A 322 -13.45 11.99 17.57
CA TRP A 322 -12.54 11.31 16.64
C TRP A 322 -11.61 12.33 15.96
N MET A 323 -10.33 12.00 15.91
CA MET A 323 -9.30 12.78 15.23
C MET A 323 -8.85 12.07 13.95
N PRO A 324 -8.56 12.82 12.86
CA PRO A 324 -7.90 12.26 11.69
C PRO A 324 -6.49 11.76 12.03
N PRO A 325 -5.89 10.90 11.17
CA PRO A 325 -4.48 10.53 11.31
C PRO A 325 -3.61 11.79 11.28
N ASN A 326 -2.58 11.84 12.14
CA ASN A 326 -1.62 12.94 12.17
C ASN A 326 -0.39 12.62 11.32
N ILE A 327 -0.58 12.61 9.99
CA ILE A 327 0.46 12.31 9.01
C ILE A 327 1.57 13.36 9.05
N GLU A 328 1.22 14.65 9.08
CA GLU A 328 2.19 15.76 9.22
C GLU A 328 3.07 15.59 10.46
N GLY A 329 2.50 15.23 11.61
CA GLY A 329 3.26 15.00 12.83
C GLY A 329 4.26 13.84 12.72
N GLU A 330 3.93 12.77 12.01
CA GLU A 330 4.87 11.68 11.76
C GLU A 330 5.93 12.05 10.72
N ILE A 331 5.59 12.79 9.67
CA ILE A 331 6.59 13.33 8.75
C ILE A 331 7.55 14.27 9.47
N GLN A 332 7.05 15.16 10.33
CA GLN A 332 7.88 16.02 11.16
C GLN A 332 8.83 15.19 12.03
N ARG A 333 8.32 14.12 12.67
CA ARG A 333 9.17 13.18 13.42
C ARG A 333 10.24 12.52 12.54
N GLN A 334 9.89 12.08 11.33
CA GLN A 334 10.82 11.50 10.37
C GLN A 334 11.91 12.51 9.94
N MET A 335 11.56 13.78 9.77
CA MET A 335 12.49 14.87 9.43
C MET A 335 13.43 15.25 10.57
N ASP A 336 12.91 15.37 11.80
CA ASP A 336 13.70 15.72 12.99
C ASP A 336 14.63 14.58 13.39
N GLU A 337 14.10 13.35 13.35
CA GLU A 337 14.83 12.13 13.67
C GLU A 337 15.34 11.45 12.38
N THR A 338 15.26 10.12 12.33
CA THR A 338 15.41 9.29 11.14
C THR A 338 14.07 8.61 10.83
N SER A 339 13.79 8.41 9.56
CA SER A 339 12.63 7.65 9.09
C SER A 339 12.71 6.16 9.42
N PHE A 340 13.93 5.65 9.62
CA PHE A 340 14.21 4.23 9.83
C PHE A 340 15.13 4.07 11.05
N PRO A 341 14.59 4.21 12.27
CA PRO A 341 15.36 4.05 13.50
C PRO A 341 15.94 2.63 13.59
N SER A 342 17.12 2.48 14.19
CA SER A 342 17.69 1.16 14.39
C SER A 342 16.85 0.33 15.38
N VAL A 343 16.96 -1.00 15.27
CA VAL A 343 16.33 -1.97 16.19
C VAL A 343 16.56 -1.58 17.66
N GLN A 344 17.77 -1.14 18.01
CA GLN A 344 18.14 -0.72 19.37
C GLN A 344 17.39 0.54 19.83
N VAL A 345 17.07 1.46 18.91
CA VAL A 345 16.25 2.65 19.20
C VAL A 345 14.80 2.26 19.39
N LEU A 346 14.28 1.35 18.57
CA LEU A 346 12.91 0.82 18.70
C LEU A 346 12.71 0.05 20.01
N GLU A 347 13.64 -0.82 20.39
CA GLU A 347 13.61 -1.56 21.65
C GLU A 347 13.58 -0.63 22.88
N LYS A 348 14.40 0.43 22.86
CA LYS A 348 14.39 1.44 23.94
C LYS A 348 13.09 2.24 24.01
N LYS A 349 12.51 2.61 22.85
CA LYS A 349 11.20 3.30 22.80
C LYS A 349 10.09 2.40 23.33
N PHE A 350 10.10 1.11 22.97
CA PHE A 350 9.14 0.12 23.46
C PHE A 350 9.26 -0.09 24.97
N GLU A 351 10.48 -0.25 25.50
CA GLU A 351 10.72 -0.39 26.94
C GLU A 351 10.24 0.85 27.72
N HIS A 352 10.48 2.04 27.18
CA HIS A 352 9.98 3.29 27.76
C HIS A 352 8.44 3.36 27.77
N GLN A 353 7.77 3.01 26.66
CA GLN A 353 6.29 2.95 26.61
C GLN A 353 5.71 1.91 27.59
N CYS A 354 6.31 0.72 27.68
CA CYS A 354 5.90 -0.29 28.66
C CYS A 354 6.03 0.23 30.10
N ASN A 355 7.08 1.00 30.41
CA ASN A 355 7.28 1.57 31.74
C ASN A 355 6.25 2.67 32.04
N LEU A 356 5.91 3.54 31.08
CA LEU A 356 4.86 4.54 31.24
C LEU A 356 3.47 3.92 31.48
N VAL A 357 3.14 2.83 30.79
CA VAL A 357 1.89 2.09 31.02
C VAL A 357 1.86 1.47 32.42
N ARG A 358 2.98 0.89 32.87
CA ARG A 358 3.11 0.34 34.22
C ARG A 358 2.95 1.42 35.30
N GLU A 359 3.58 2.58 35.12
CA GLU A 359 3.46 3.72 36.04
C GLU A 359 2.04 4.30 36.06
N GLY A 360 1.39 4.40 34.91
CA GLY A 360 -0.01 4.84 34.80
C GLY A 360 -1.00 3.89 35.46
N GLN A 361 -0.78 2.57 35.37
CA GLN A 361 -1.58 1.56 36.07
C GLN A 361 -1.36 1.59 37.58
N VAL A 362 -0.14 1.86 38.05
CA VAL A 362 0.18 2.02 39.48
C VAL A 362 -0.50 3.26 40.08
N LEU A 363 -0.66 4.34 39.30
CA LEU A 363 -1.37 5.55 39.73
C LEU A 363 -2.90 5.35 39.75
N GLN A 364 -3.47 4.55 38.85
CA GLN A 364 -4.89 4.21 38.88
C GLN A 364 -5.27 3.20 39.97
N ALA A 365 -4.33 2.35 40.42
CA ALA A 365 -4.57 1.40 41.51
C ALA A 365 -4.46 2.01 42.92
N LYS A 366 -4.09 3.30 43.02
CA LYS A 366 -3.89 4.03 44.29
C LYS A 366 -4.95 5.10 44.57
N ASN A 367 -5.93 5.29 43.69
CA ASN A 367 -7.12 6.11 43.88
C ASN A 367 -8.35 5.22 43.91
#